data_AF-A0A921AH11-F1
#
_entry.id   AF-A0A921AH11-F1
#
_cell.length_a   1.000
_cell.length_b   1.000
_cell.length_c   1.000
_cell.angle_alpha   90.00
_cell.angle_beta   90.00
_cell.angle_gamma   90.00
#
_symmetry.space_group_name_H-M   'P 1'
#
loop_
_entity.id
_entity.type
_entity.pdbx_description
1 polymer ?
#
loop_
_entity_poly.entity_id
_entity_poly.type
_entity_poly.pdbx_seq_one_letter_code
_entity_poly.pdbx_strand_id
1 'polypeptide(L)'
;MHGSYFKTQKKKIIANIHAGWRGVANKITSNFLQNFSAETNNDFEVYFSPSILSCCCEFTNPYTETPEFFHEFVTEKTENNHTKYFINLQEIIKKELIENSINPENIFFTDICTKCSNTFWSHRCKEIERNIAYVYINS
;
A
#
# COMPACT_ATOMS: atom_id res chain seq x y z
N MET A 1 0.38 -4.05 6.80
CA MET A 1 -0.91 -3.84 6.13
C MET A 1 -0.89 -2.46 5.52
N HIS A 2 -1.05 -2.29 4.20
CA HIS A 2 -1.23 -0.96 3.62
C HIS A 2 -2.73 -0.65 3.59
N GLY A 3 -3.12 0.45 4.21
CA GLY A 3 -4.42 1.07 3.98
C GLY A 3 -4.21 2.29 3.10
N SER A 4 -4.97 2.43 2.04
CA SER A 4 -4.98 3.65 1.24
C SER A 4 -6.40 4.15 1.13
N TYR A 5 -6.61 5.46 1.32
CA TYR A 5 -7.91 6.06 1.08
C TYR A 5 -7.86 7.01 -0.10
N PHE A 6 -8.99 7.07 -0.81
CA PHE A 6 -9.20 7.80 -2.03
C PHE A 6 -10.24 8.88 -1.77
N LYS A 7 -10.04 10.08 -2.30
CA LYS A 7 -11.01 11.18 -2.25
C LYS A 7 -11.09 11.87 -3.60
N THR A 8 -12.29 12.08 -4.14
CA THR A 8 -12.48 12.96 -5.30
C THR A 8 -12.83 14.38 -4.87
N GLN A 9 -12.19 15.36 -5.50
CA GLN A 9 -12.48 16.78 -5.22
C GLN A 9 -13.86 17.21 -5.73
N LYS A 10 -14.33 16.64 -6.85
CA LYS A 10 -15.57 17.08 -7.53
C LYS A 10 -16.80 16.26 -7.19
N LYS A 11 -16.67 14.94 -7.10
CA LYS A 11 -17.83 14.02 -7.01
C LYS A 11 -18.18 13.57 -5.59
N LYS A 12 -17.49 14.07 -4.55
CA LYS A 12 -17.69 13.66 -3.15
C LYS A 12 -17.65 12.13 -3.00
N ILE A 13 -16.69 11.48 -3.65
CA ILE A 13 -16.47 10.04 -3.53
C ILE A 13 -15.32 9.83 -2.55
N ILE A 14 -15.51 8.90 -1.62
CA ILE A 14 -14.46 8.40 -0.74
C ILE A 14 -14.41 6.87 -0.82
N ALA A 15 -13.20 6.32 -0.75
CA ALA A 15 -13.00 4.88 -0.62
C ALA A 15 -11.85 4.59 0.34
N ASN A 16 -11.90 3.44 1.00
CA ASN A 16 -10.81 2.93 1.83
C ASN A 16 -10.48 1.51 1.36
N ILE A 17 -9.23 1.31 0.97
CA ILE A 17 -8.75 0.06 0.39
C ILE A 17 -7.73 -0.57 1.32
N HIS A 18 -8.01 -1.80 1.72
CA HIS A 18 -7.03 -2.65 2.38
C HIS A 18 -6.16 -3.40 1.36
N ALA A 19 -4.93 -2.94 1.18
CA ALA A 19 -3.94 -3.49 0.26
C ALA A 19 -2.83 -4.27 0.99
N GLY A 20 -3.17 -5.44 1.56
CA GLY A 20 -2.16 -6.43 1.95
C GLY A 20 -1.41 -6.98 0.73
N TRP A 21 -0.27 -7.65 0.91
CA TRP A 21 0.53 -8.15 -0.23
C TRP A 21 -0.27 -9.03 -1.21
N ARG A 22 -1.19 -9.86 -0.70
CA ARG A 22 -2.11 -10.64 -1.55
C ARG A 22 -3.10 -9.77 -2.31
N GLY A 23 -3.57 -8.68 -1.71
CA GLY A 23 -4.45 -7.72 -2.39
C GLY A 23 -3.71 -6.98 -3.50
N VAL A 24 -2.46 -6.59 -3.25
CA VAL A 24 -1.55 -6.02 -4.26
C VAL A 24 -1.26 -7.03 -5.37
N ALA A 25 -0.98 -8.29 -5.03
CA ALA A 25 -0.79 -9.35 -6.03
C ALA A 25 -2.03 -9.53 -6.94
N ASN A 26 -3.23 -9.27 -6.42
CA ASN A 26 -4.50 -9.30 -7.16
C ASN A 26 -4.91 -7.93 -7.72
N LYS A 27 -4.03 -6.92 -7.73
CA LYS A 27 -4.26 -5.57 -8.27
C LYS A 27 -5.51 -4.89 -7.71
N ILE A 28 -5.78 -5.01 -6.41
CA ILE A 28 -7.00 -4.48 -5.77
C ILE A 28 -7.21 -2.99 -6.05
N THR A 29 -6.12 -2.21 -6.11
CA THR A 29 -6.16 -0.77 -6.38
C THR A 29 -6.56 -0.48 -7.83
N SER A 30 -5.93 -1.16 -8.79
CA SER A 30 -6.28 -1.05 -10.20
C SER A 30 -7.73 -1.48 -10.45
N ASN A 31 -8.15 -2.60 -9.86
CA ASN A 31 -9.52 -3.10 -9.97
C ASN A 31 -10.53 -2.09 -9.42
N PHE A 32 -10.24 -1.44 -8.28
CA PHE A 32 -11.09 -0.37 -7.77
C PHE A 32 -11.22 0.79 -8.77
N LEU A 33 -10.10 1.33 -9.27
CA LEU A 33 -10.11 2.48 -10.18
C LEU A 33 -10.87 2.18 -11.48
N GLN A 34 -10.68 0.99 -12.04
CA GLN A 34 -11.34 0.57 -13.28
C GLN A 34 -12.85 0.37 -13.12
N ASN A 35 -13.30 -0.16 -11.97
CA ASN A 35 -14.73 -0.41 -11.72
C ASN A 35 -15.47 0.83 -11.22
N PHE A 36 -14.80 1.74 -10.49
CA PHE A 36 -15.49 2.81 -9.79
C PHE A 36 -15.67 4.06 -10.66
N SER A 37 -14.69 4.45 -11.48
CA SER A 37 -14.85 5.63 -12.36
C SER A 37 -13.65 5.89 -13.28
N ALA A 38 -13.55 5.19 -14.41
CA ALA A 38 -12.49 5.45 -15.41
C ALA A 38 -12.43 6.92 -15.88
N GLU A 39 -13.56 7.63 -15.88
CA GLU A 39 -13.65 9.04 -16.31
C GLU A 39 -13.13 10.06 -15.27
N THR A 40 -12.92 9.66 -14.00
CA THR A 40 -12.49 10.59 -12.94
C THR A 40 -11.23 10.15 -12.21
N ASN A 41 -10.42 9.28 -12.81
CA ASN A 41 -9.15 8.86 -12.21
C ASN A 41 -8.25 10.05 -11.89
N ASN A 42 -8.17 11.05 -12.77
CA ASN A 42 -7.37 12.25 -12.57
C ASN A 42 -7.84 13.14 -11.39
N ASP A 43 -9.08 12.94 -10.90
CA ASP A 43 -9.65 13.73 -9.80
C ASP A 43 -9.44 13.10 -8.42
N PHE A 44 -8.83 11.90 -8.33
CA PHE A 44 -8.56 11.26 -7.04
C PHE A 44 -7.27 11.76 -6.41
N GLU A 45 -7.36 12.09 -5.13
CA GLU A 45 -6.24 12.12 -4.19
C GLU A 45 -6.17 10.79 -3.45
N VAL A 46 -4.95 10.25 -3.32
CA VAL A 46 -4.68 8.96 -2.69
C VAL A 46 -3.74 9.17 -1.52
N TYR A 47 -4.13 8.70 -0.36
CA TYR A 47 -3.35 8.85 0.87
C TYR A 47 -3.00 7.48 1.42
N PHE A 48 -1.71 7.19 1.52
CA PHE A 48 -1.22 6.01 2.21
C PHE A 48 -1.26 6.23 3.72
N SER A 49 -1.92 5.32 4.43
CA SER A 49 -1.96 5.28 5.89
C SER A 49 -0.79 4.48 6.48
N PRO A 50 -0.48 4.67 7.78
CA PRO A 50 0.59 3.94 8.45
C PRO A 50 0.49 2.44 8.21
N SER A 51 1.60 1.85 7.79
CA SER A 51 1.61 0.50 7.23
C SER A 51 2.95 -0.22 7.47
N ILE A 52 3.07 -1.47 7.03
CA ILE A 52 4.37 -2.16 7.10
C ILE A 52 5.22 -1.70 5.92
N LEU A 53 6.29 -0.97 6.17
CA LEU A 53 7.12 -0.41 5.08
C LEU A 53 8.26 -1.36 4.68
N SER A 54 8.96 -1.01 3.60
CA SER A 54 10.10 -1.77 3.06
C SER A 54 11.20 -2.05 4.08
N CYS A 55 11.38 -1.20 5.09
CA CYS A 55 12.33 -1.44 6.17
C CYS A 55 12.01 -2.70 7.02
N CYS A 56 10.77 -3.21 6.96
CA CYS A 56 10.27 -4.27 7.84
C CYS A 56 9.37 -5.31 7.14
N CYS A 57 9.03 -5.12 5.87
CA CYS A 57 8.18 -6.02 5.08
C CYS A 57 9.01 -7.18 4.50
N GLU A 58 9.49 -8.02 5.41
CA GLU A 58 10.39 -9.14 5.12
C GLU A 58 9.64 -10.39 4.61
N PHE A 59 10.20 -11.02 3.57
CA PHE A 59 9.75 -12.27 2.97
C PHE A 59 10.85 -13.32 3.03
N THR A 60 10.48 -14.61 3.03
CA THR A 60 11.45 -15.71 3.08
C THR A 60 12.11 -15.87 1.72
N ASN A 61 11.30 -15.91 0.66
CA ASN A 61 11.73 -15.88 -0.73
C ASN A 61 10.65 -15.19 -1.59
N PRO A 62 10.73 -13.87 -1.82
CA PRO A 62 9.72 -13.17 -2.58
C PRO A 62 9.63 -13.65 -4.04
N TYR A 63 10.72 -14.20 -4.59
CA TYR A 63 10.77 -14.64 -6.00
C TYR A 63 9.93 -15.89 -6.29
N THR A 64 9.58 -16.65 -5.25
CA THR A 64 8.68 -17.80 -5.35
C THR A 64 7.34 -17.57 -4.67
N GLU A 65 7.28 -16.67 -3.69
CA GLU A 65 6.06 -16.36 -2.93
C GLU A 65 5.16 -15.31 -3.62
N THR A 66 5.72 -14.48 -4.50
CA THR A 66 5.02 -13.33 -5.09
C THR A 66 5.05 -13.33 -6.62
N PRO A 67 4.13 -12.62 -7.30
CA PRO A 67 4.17 -12.47 -8.74
C PRO A 67 5.42 -11.73 -9.22
N GLU A 68 5.84 -12.01 -10.46
CA GLU A 68 7.09 -11.47 -11.02
C GLU A 68 7.21 -9.94 -10.99
N PHE A 69 6.10 -9.21 -11.13
CA PHE A 69 6.10 -7.75 -11.06
C PHE A 69 6.47 -7.19 -9.67
N PHE A 70 6.50 -8.01 -8.62
CA PHE A 70 7.02 -7.59 -7.32
C PHE A 70 8.55 -7.52 -7.30
N HIS A 71 9.23 -8.27 -8.18
CA HIS A 71 10.68 -8.50 -8.09
C HIS A 71 11.50 -7.23 -8.23
N GLU A 72 11.04 -6.24 -9.02
CA GLU A 72 11.69 -4.94 -9.16
C GLU A 72 11.63 -4.09 -7.87
N PHE A 73 10.75 -4.44 -6.93
CA PHE A 73 10.56 -3.76 -5.65
C PHE A 73 11.12 -4.53 -4.45
N VAL A 74 11.86 -5.61 -4.73
CA VAL A 74 12.58 -6.38 -3.72
C VAL A 74 13.93 -5.71 -3.44
N THR A 75 14.24 -5.51 -2.17
CA THR A 75 15.57 -5.15 -1.70
C THR A 75 16.17 -6.29 -0.88
N GLU A 76 17.43 -6.59 -1.13
CA GLU A 76 18.19 -7.58 -0.39
C GLU A 76 19.02 -6.91 0.71
N LYS A 77 19.08 -7.55 1.88
CA LYS A 77 19.99 -7.16 2.95
C LYS A 77 20.64 -8.38 3.55
N THR A 78 21.96 -8.45 3.46
CA THR A 78 22.74 -9.53 4.06
C THR A 78 23.18 -9.15 5.47
N GLU A 79 22.80 -9.97 6.45
CA GLU A 79 23.20 -9.85 7.85
C GLU A 79 23.68 -11.22 8.36
N ASN A 80 24.84 -11.29 9.01
CA ASN A 80 25.37 -12.52 9.60
C ASN A 80 25.45 -13.72 8.63
N ASN A 81 25.84 -13.50 7.37
CA ASN A 81 25.84 -14.50 6.28
C ASN A 81 24.46 -15.01 5.86
N HIS A 82 23.38 -14.33 6.24
CA HIS A 82 22.01 -14.63 5.81
C HIS A 82 21.44 -13.46 5.00
N THR A 83 20.99 -13.74 3.78
CA THR A 83 20.27 -12.75 2.96
C THR A 83 18.80 -12.71 3.38
N LYS A 84 18.32 -11.50 3.68
CA LYS A 84 16.90 -11.21 3.91
C LYS A 84 16.36 -10.39 2.75
N TYR A 85 15.10 -10.61 2.44
CA TYR A 85 14.41 -9.94 1.34
C TYR A 85 13.28 -9.08 1.85
N PHE A 86 13.16 -7.87 1.33
CA PHE A 86 12.15 -6.91 1.75
C PHE A 86 11.42 -6.36 0.54
N ILE A 87 10.09 -6.25 0.61
CA ILE A 87 9.28 -5.72 -0.50
C ILE A 87 8.76 -4.33 -0.17
N ASN A 88 8.88 -3.41 -1.12
CA ASN A 88 8.22 -2.10 -1.05
C ASN A 88 6.82 -2.14 -1.70
N LEU A 89 5.80 -2.50 -0.90
CA LEU A 89 4.42 -2.54 -1.39
C LEU A 89 3.86 -1.15 -1.73
N GLN A 90 4.32 -0.07 -1.09
CA GLN A 90 3.86 1.29 -1.41
C GLN A 90 4.26 1.68 -2.84
N GLU A 91 5.50 1.37 -3.24
CA GLU A 91 5.97 1.66 -4.59
C GLU A 91 5.28 0.79 -5.65
N ILE A 92 4.93 -0.47 -5.34
CA ILE A 92 4.09 -1.29 -6.24
C ILE A 92 2.73 -0.62 -6.45
N ILE A 93 2.05 -0.24 -5.36
CA ILE A 93 0.74 0.42 -5.44
C ILE A 93 0.85 1.76 -6.16
N LYS A 94 1.91 2.55 -5.92
CA LYS A 94 2.17 3.81 -6.61
C LYS A 94 2.28 3.62 -8.12
N LYS A 95 3.04 2.60 -8.56
CA LYS A 95 3.15 2.25 -9.98
C LYS A 95 1.78 1.93 -10.56
N GLU A 96 0.99 1.09 -9.88
CA GLU A 96 -0.39 0.79 -10.31
C GLU A 96 -1.27 2.05 -10.39
N LEU A 97 -1.19 2.96 -9.41
CA LEU A 97 -1.97 4.20 -9.41
C LEU A 97 -1.63 5.07 -10.63
N ILE A 98 -0.34 5.24 -10.93
CA ILE A 98 0.13 6.03 -12.07
C ILE A 98 -0.29 5.38 -13.40
N GLU A 99 -0.18 4.05 -13.51
CA GLU A 99 -0.64 3.29 -14.68
C GLU A 99 -2.15 3.41 -14.91
N ASN A 100 -2.93 3.69 -13.85
CA ASN A 100 -4.36 3.96 -13.92
C ASN A 100 -4.69 5.47 -13.96
N SER A 101 -3.73 6.29 -14.42
CA SER A 101 -3.89 7.74 -14.65
C SER A 101 -4.08 8.59 -13.39
N ILE A 102 -3.69 8.12 -12.21
CA ILE A 102 -3.59 9.00 -11.04
C ILE A 102 -2.35 9.89 -11.21
N ASN A 103 -2.54 11.21 -11.13
CA ASN A 103 -1.43 12.15 -11.17
C ASN A 103 -0.51 11.93 -9.96
N PRO A 104 0.82 11.74 -10.15
CA PRO A 104 1.76 11.56 -9.04
C PRO A 104 1.68 12.62 -7.94
N GLU A 105 1.32 13.87 -8.27
CA GLU A 105 1.18 14.96 -7.29
C GLU A 105 -0.02 14.78 -6.34
N ASN A 106 -0.97 13.92 -6.72
CA ASN A 106 -2.14 13.56 -5.91
C ASN A 106 -1.91 12.30 -5.05
N ILE A 107 -0.67 11.78 -5.00
CA ILE A 107 -0.34 10.57 -4.24
C ILE A 107 0.51 10.97 -3.03
N PHE A 108 -0.08 10.83 -1.84
CA PHE A 108 0.51 11.24 -0.57
C PHE A 108 0.95 10.02 0.24
N PHE A 109 2.23 9.98 0.58
CA PHE A 109 2.82 8.89 1.36
C PHE A 109 2.94 9.24 2.83
N THR A 110 2.85 8.21 3.68
CA THR A 110 3.36 8.26 5.04
C THR A 110 4.62 7.40 5.13
N ASP A 111 5.60 7.92 5.88
CA ASP A 111 6.85 7.25 6.24
C ASP A 111 6.73 6.45 7.56
N ILE A 112 5.53 6.36 8.13
CA ILE A 112 5.29 5.66 9.39
C ILE A 112 5.16 4.16 9.16
N CYS A 113 6.19 3.42 9.60
CA CYS A 113 6.16 1.97 9.65
C CYS A 113 5.47 1.47 10.94
N THR A 114 4.40 0.66 10.81
CA THR A 114 3.67 0.12 11.97
C THR A 114 4.49 -0.84 12.82
N LYS A 115 5.57 -1.43 12.28
CA LYS A 115 6.49 -2.25 13.09
C LYS A 115 7.53 -1.41 13.84
N CYS A 116 7.95 -0.27 13.29
CA CYS A 116 8.96 0.59 13.91
C CYS A 116 8.34 1.59 14.89
N SER A 117 7.08 1.95 14.68
CA SER A 117 6.36 2.89 15.53
C SER A 117 5.81 2.19 16.78
N ASN A 118 5.90 2.86 17.93
CA ASN A 118 5.26 2.43 19.17
C ASN A 118 3.77 2.84 19.27
N THR A 119 3.24 3.52 18.25
CA THR A 119 1.89 4.08 18.25
C THR A 119 0.86 3.15 17.58
N PHE A 120 1.32 2.18 16.79
CA PHE A 120 0.45 1.32 15.97
C PHE A 120 0.65 -0.14 16.29
N TRP A 121 -0.46 -0.89 16.28
CA TRP A 121 -0.40 -2.34 16.36
C TRP A 121 0.17 -2.95 15.08
N SER A 122 0.96 -4.01 15.21
CA SER A 122 1.64 -4.71 14.14
C SER A 122 1.55 -6.22 14.32
N HIS A 123 0.87 -6.86 13.37
CA HIS A 123 0.86 -8.32 13.27
C HIS A 123 2.27 -8.92 13.13
N ARG A 124 3.24 -8.17 12.59
CA ARG A 124 4.64 -8.64 12.50
C ARG A 124 5.32 -8.68 13.88
N CYS A 125 4.80 -7.94 14.86
CA CYS A 125 5.17 -8.00 16.28
C CYS A 125 4.35 -9.05 17.07
N LYS A 126 3.48 -9.82 16.40
CA LYS A 126 2.55 -10.80 16.99
C LYS A 126 1.45 -10.21 17.88
N GLU A 127 1.13 -8.93 17.67
CA GLU A 127 0.02 -8.26 18.35
C GLU A 127 -1.32 -8.66 17.72
N ILE A 128 -2.37 -8.78 18.53
CA ILE A 128 -3.67 -9.31 18.12
C ILE A 128 -4.68 -8.20 17.81
N GLU A 129 -4.43 -7.01 18.31
CA GLU A 129 -5.20 -5.79 18.09
C GLU A 129 -5.08 -5.30 16.64
N ARG A 130 -5.98 -4.40 16.24
CA ARG A 130 -6.05 -3.86 14.88
C ARG A 130 -6.18 -2.34 14.92
N ASN A 131 -5.47 -1.69 14.01
CA ASN A 131 -5.66 -0.27 13.75
C ASN A 131 -6.87 -0.07 12.83
N ILE A 132 -7.56 1.05 12.95
CA ILE A 132 -8.69 1.42 12.10
C ILE A 132 -8.27 2.63 11.25
N ALA A 133 -8.45 2.51 9.92
CA ALA A 133 -8.42 3.64 9.02
C ALA A 133 -9.88 4.01 8.68
N TYR A 134 -10.24 5.28 8.79
CA TYR A 134 -11.57 5.75 8.42
C TYR A 134 -11.47 7.09 7.66
N VAL A 135 -12.40 7.29 6.75
CA VAL A 135 -12.57 8.53 5.98
C VAL A 135 -14.08 8.79 5.91
N TYR A 136 -14.48 10.06 6.04
CA TYR A 136 -15.89 10.46 5.98
C TYR A 136 -16.02 11.82 5.28
N ILE A 137 -17.21 12.09 4.75
CA ILE A 137 -17.57 13.38 4.17
C ILE A 137 -18.48 14.08 5.18
N ASN A 138 -18.09 15.27 5.61
CA ASN A 138 -18.96 16.10 6.43
C ASN A 138 -19.93 16.86 5.51
N SER A 139 -21.22 16.75 5.77
CA SER A 139 -22.30 17.35 4.97
C SER A 139 -22.65 18.75 5.46
#